data_AF-Q4V3L9-F1
#
_entry.id   AF-Q4V3L9-F1
#
_cell.length_a   1.000
_cell.length_b   1.000
_cell.length_c   1.000
_cell.angle_alpha   90.00
_cell.angle_beta   90.00
_cell.angle_gamma   90.00
#
_symmetry.space_group_name_H-M   'P 1'
#
loop_
_entity.id
_entity.type
_entity.pdbx_description
1 polymer ?
#
loop_
_entity_poly.entity_id
_entity_poly.type
_entity_poly.pdbx_seq_one_letter_code
_entity_poly.pdbx_strand_id
1 'polypeptide(L)'
;MLRAREVDEEASERAMKGIRVVQAATGADINDLLKSFDHQLTAETHASMQTKLVLIDSLAACFAFYRGRRMRDVRKSVLTELACKIRKLALRGVAFVIGNVSFFENNKGMC
;
A
#
# COMPACT_ATOMS: atom_id res chain seq x y z
N MET A 1 8.12 -11.02 -20.40
CA MET A 1 9.52 -11.46 -20.44
C MET A 1 10.09 -11.41 -19.02
N LEU A 2 10.09 -12.55 -18.33
CA LEU A 2 10.65 -12.75 -16.97
C LEU A 2 11.64 -13.91 -16.93
N ARG A 3 12.10 -14.37 -18.11
CA ARG A 3 12.98 -15.53 -18.25
C ARG A 3 14.34 -15.05 -18.75
N ALA A 4 15.40 -15.58 -18.12
CA ALA A 4 16.81 -15.38 -18.42
C ALA A 4 17.49 -14.10 -17.88
N ARG A 5 17.30 -13.78 -16.59
CA ARG A 5 18.40 -13.15 -15.84
C ARG A 5 19.04 -14.25 -15.01
N GLU A 6 20.29 -14.57 -15.29
CA GLU A 6 21.16 -15.18 -14.29
C GLU A 6 21.05 -14.29 -13.05
N VAL A 7 20.49 -14.85 -11.98
CA VAL A 7 20.32 -14.13 -10.73
C VAL A 7 21.69 -14.08 -10.09
N ASP A 8 22.49 -13.11 -10.51
CA ASP A 8 23.69 -12.71 -9.79
C ASP A 8 23.28 -12.43 -8.33
N GLU A 9 23.88 -13.16 -7.39
CA GLU A 9 23.57 -13.07 -5.96
C GLU A 9 23.80 -11.65 -5.45
N GLU A 10 24.82 -10.96 -5.97
CA GLU A 10 25.10 -9.56 -5.67
C GLU A 10 24.03 -8.61 -6.24
N ALA A 11 23.46 -8.91 -7.41
CA ALA A 11 22.35 -8.15 -7.97
C ALA A 11 21.05 -8.35 -7.16
N SER A 12 20.80 -9.57 -6.70
CA SER A 12 19.65 -9.88 -5.84
C SER A 12 19.75 -9.16 -4.50
N GLU A 13 20.92 -9.21 -3.84
CA GLU A 13 21.13 -8.56 -2.55
C GLU A 13 21.01 -7.03 -2.68
N ARG A 14 21.56 -6.44 -3.74
CA ARG A 14 21.39 -5.00 -4.04
C ARG A 14 19.92 -4.64 -4.27
N ALA A 15 19.16 -5.47 -4.97
CA ALA A 15 17.74 -5.25 -5.18
C ALA A 15 16.96 -5.28 -3.85
N MET A 16 17.25 -6.27 -2.99
CA MET A 16 16.61 -6.39 -1.69
C MET A 16 16.92 -5.22 -0.75
N LYS A 17 18.16 -4.71 -0.75
CA LYS A 17 18.57 -3.51 0.03
C LYS A 17 17.79 -2.25 -0.37
N GLY A 18 17.29 -2.18 -1.60
CA GLY A 18 16.47 -1.08 -2.08
C GLY A 18 15.00 -1.14 -1.64
N ILE A 19 14.54 -2.25 -1.06
CA ILE A 19 13.15 -2.46 -0.67
C ILE A 19 12.99 -2.11 0.81
N ARG A 20 12.12 -1.14 1.12
CA ARG A 20 11.74 -0.82 2.49
C ARG A 20 10.41 -1.48 2.80
N VAL A 21 10.40 -2.36 3.80
CA VAL A 21 9.19 -3.03 4.29
C VAL A 21 8.76 -2.38 5.58
N VAL A 22 7.47 -2.05 5.68
CA VAL A 22 6.86 -1.49 6.90
C VAL A 22 5.55 -2.21 7.15
N GLN A 23 5.28 -2.53 8.41
CA GLN A 23 4.03 -3.14 8.82
C GLN A 23 2.98 -2.07 9.16
N ALA A 24 1.75 -2.25 8.69
CA ALA A 24 0.60 -1.47 9.08
C ALA A 24 -0.49 -2.40 9.62
N ALA A 25 -1.01 -2.13 10.81
CA ALA A 25 -2.05 -2.93 11.43
C ALA A 25 -3.46 -2.36 11.12
N THR A 26 -3.55 -1.06 10.89
CA THR A 26 -4.80 -0.34 10.65
C THR A 26 -4.75 0.56 9.43
N GLY A 27 -5.92 0.95 8.91
CA GLY A 27 -6.01 1.95 7.85
C GLY A 27 -5.46 3.33 8.27
N ALA A 28 -5.49 3.65 9.56
CA ALA A 28 -4.88 4.87 10.10
C ALA A 28 -3.35 4.81 10.01
N ASP A 29 -2.75 3.66 10.31
CA ASP A 29 -1.30 3.46 10.21
C ASP A 29 -0.82 3.69 8.77
N ILE A 30 -1.55 3.15 7.78
CA ILE A 30 -1.24 3.39 6.36
C ILE A 30 -1.32 4.90 6.06
N ASN A 31 -2.34 5.58 6.57
CA ASN A 31 -2.51 7.01 6.35
C ASN A 31 -1.34 7.82 6.91
N ASP A 32 -0.85 7.48 8.09
CA ASP A 32 0.27 8.17 8.71
C ASP A 32 1.60 7.86 8.01
N LEU A 33 1.81 6.61 7.57
CA LEU A 33 2.95 6.25 6.72
C LEU A 33 2.97 7.04 5.41
N LEU A 34 1.82 7.19 4.73
CA LEU A 34 1.73 7.98 3.51
C LEU A 34 1.94 9.47 3.76
N LYS A 35 1.53 10.02 4.92
CA LYS A 35 1.84 11.40 5.31
C LYS A 35 3.34 11.59 5.52
N SER A 36 3.98 10.71 6.27
CA SER A 36 5.43 10.75 6.47
C SER A 36 6.19 10.64 5.15
N PHE A 37 5.73 9.78 4.25
CA PHE A 37 6.31 9.63 2.91
C PHE A 37 6.12 10.90 2.05
N ASP A 38 4.94 11.53 2.06
CA ASP A 38 4.71 12.82 1.39
C ASP A 38 5.63 13.91 1.95
N HIS A 39 5.87 13.93 3.26
CA HIS A 39 6.79 14.87 3.90
C HIS A 39 8.24 14.63 3.45
N GLN A 40 8.69 13.38 3.41
CA GLN A 40 10.02 13.01 2.92
C GLN A 40 10.23 13.36 1.44
N LEU A 41 9.20 13.17 0.60
CA LEU A 41 9.21 13.56 -0.80
C LEU A 41 9.27 15.08 -0.99
N THR A 42 8.63 15.84 -0.10
CA THR A 42 8.62 17.31 -0.15
C THR A 42 9.91 17.91 0.37
N ALA A 43 10.53 17.28 1.37
CA ALA A 43 11.84 17.67 1.90
C ALA A 43 13.02 17.32 0.97
N GLU A 44 12.75 16.86 -0.26
CA GLU A 44 13.75 16.50 -1.28
C GLU A 44 14.86 15.55 -0.78
N THR A 45 14.55 14.73 0.23
CA THR A 45 15.53 13.78 0.75
C THR A 45 15.89 12.76 -0.34
N HIS A 46 17.18 12.54 -0.56
CA HIS A 46 17.70 11.74 -1.67
C HIS A 46 17.08 10.32 -1.77
N ALA A 47 16.71 9.73 -0.62
CA ALA A 47 16.06 8.43 -0.53
C ALA A 47 14.57 8.43 -0.94
N SER A 48 13.84 9.52 -0.71
CA SER A 48 12.42 9.60 -1.07
C SER A 48 12.24 9.81 -2.57
N MET A 49 13.12 10.57 -3.22
CA MET A 49 13.14 10.76 -4.68
C MET A 49 13.32 9.45 -5.47
N GLN A 50 14.01 8.46 -4.89
CA GLN A 50 14.22 7.15 -5.49
C GLN A 50 13.02 6.22 -5.38
N THR A 51 12.13 6.41 -4.41
CA THR A 51 10.98 5.51 -4.24
C THR A 51 9.93 5.80 -5.31
N LYS A 52 9.87 4.96 -6.34
CA LYS A 52 8.91 5.08 -7.45
C LYS A 52 7.73 4.12 -7.36
N LEU A 53 7.76 3.18 -6.42
CA LEU A 53 6.74 2.16 -6.26
C LEU A 53 6.41 1.95 -4.79
N VAL A 54 5.11 1.90 -4.48
CA VAL A 54 4.57 1.48 -3.18
C VAL A 54 3.63 0.30 -3.41
N LEU A 55 3.88 -0.80 -2.70
CA LEU A 55 3.03 -1.97 -2.67
C LEU A 55 2.31 -2.02 -1.32
N ILE A 56 0.97 -2.11 -1.34
CA ILE A 56 0.13 -2.32 -0.16
C ILE A 56 -0.48 -3.72 -0.28
N ASP A 57 0.03 -4.69 0.47
CA ASP A 57 -0.48 -6.07 0.47
C ASP A 57 -0.88 -6.52 1.89
N SER A 58 -2.16 -6.67 2.24
CA SER A 58 -3.36 -6.26 1.49
C SER A 58 -4.13 -5.16 2.24
N LEU A 59 -4.69 -4.21 1.48
CA LEU A 59 -5.40 -3.07 2.06
C LEU A 59 -6.58 -3.51 2.92
N ALA A 60 -7.34 -4.52 2.47
CA ALA A 60 -8.52 -5.00 3.18
C ALA A 60 -8.22 -5.63 4.56
N ALA A 61 -7.01 -6.18 4.77
CA ALA A 61 -6.62 -6.71 6.08
C ALA A 61 -6.64 -5.61 7.16
N CYS A 62 -6.21 -4.39 6.81
CA CYS A 62 -6.22 -3.22 7.70
C CYS A 62 -7.62 -2.72 8.07
N PHE A 63 -8.66 -3.25 7.43
CA PHE A 63 -10.06 -2.91 7.68
C PHE A 63 -10.86 -4.03 8.35
N ALA A 64 -10.21 -5.12 8.79
CA ALA A 64 -10.88 -6.27 9.40
C ALA A 64 -11.73 -5.88 10.63
N PHE A 65 -11.34 -4.85 11.39
CA PHE A 65 -12.08 -4.36 12.56
C PHE A 65 -13.21 -3.37 12.23
N TYR A 66 -13.28 -2.87 10.99
CA TYR A 66 -14.32 -1.93 10.54
C TYR A 66 -15.52 -2.68 9.93
N ARG A 67 -16.11 -3.59 10.71
CA ARG A 67 -17.25 -4.42 10.31
C ARG A 67 -18.56 -3.91 10.92
N GLY A 68 -19.66 -4.27 10.26
CA GLY A 68 -21.02 -3.93 10.72
C GLY A 68 -21.49 -2.54 10.32
N ARG A 69 -22.80 -2.31 10.51
CA ARG A 69 -23.53 -1.15 9.99
C ARG A 69 -22.98 0.19 10.51
N ARG A 70 -22.60 0.23 11.79
CA ARG A 70 -22.10 1.42 12.51
C ARG A 70 -20.73 1.87 12.03
N MET A 71 -19.88 0.94 11.61
CA MET A 71 -18.51 1.25 11.16
C MET A 71 -18.42 1.53 9.66
N ARG A 72 -19.54 1.46 8.92
CA ARG A 72 -19.54 1.66 7.45
C ARG A 72 -19.08 3.06 7.07
N ASP A 73 -19.59 4.08 7.75
CA ASP A 73 -19.26 5.46 7.41
C ASP A 73 -17.82 5.80 7.81
N VAL A 74 -17.36 5.30 8.96
CA VAL A 74 -15.96 5.39 9.38
C VAL A 74 -15.04 4.72 8.34
N ARG A 75 -15.37 3.49 7.91
CA ARG A 75 -14.62 2.77 6.89
C ARG A 75 -14.54 3.56 5.58
N LYS A 76 -15.67 4.10 5.11
CA LYS A 76 -15.73 4.92 3.89
C LYS A 76 -14.90 6.19 4.02
N SER A 77 -14.95 6.86 5.18
CA SER A 77 -14.16 8.05 5.45
C SER A 77 -12.66 7.76 5.35
N VAL A 78 -12.18 6.72 6.05
CA VAL A 78 -10.77 6.33 6.04
C VAL A 78 -10.31 5.89 4.64
N LEU A 79 -11.12 5.09 3.92
CA LEU A 79 -10.81 4.70 2.54
C LEU A 79 -10.73 5.90 1.59
N THR A 80 -11.64 6.87 1.75
CA THR A 80 -11.61 8.10 0.96
C THR A 80 -10.34 8.89 1.23
N GLU A 81 -9.96 9.06 2.50
CA GLU A 81 -8.74 9.77 2.85
C GLU A 81 -7.49 9.09 2.26
N LEU A 82 -7.40 7.77 2.37
CA LEU A 82 -6.33 6.97 1.77
C LEU A 82 -6.28 7.15 0.26
N ALA A 83 -7.42 7.03 -0.42
CA ALA A 83 -7.50 7.19 -1.88
C ALA A 83 -7.03 8.59 -2.31
N CYS A 84 -7.43 9.64 -1.58
CA CYS A 84 -6.98 11.00 -1.83
C CYS A 84 -5.45 11.15 -1.68
N LYS A 85 -4.86 10.60 -0.61
CA LYS A 85 -3.40 10.65 -0.40
C LYS A 85 -2.63 9.87 -1.48
N ILE A 86 -3.10 8.66 -1.79
CA ILE A 86 -2.53 7.82 -2.85
C ILE A 86 -2.57 8.57 -4.18
N ARG A 87 -3.71 9.20 -4.52
CA ARG A 87 -3.83 9.99 -5.75
C ARG A 87 -2.85 11.17 -5.77
N LYS A 88 -2.71 11.91 -4.66
CA LYS A 88 -1.77 13.02 -4.54
C LYS A 88 -0.33 12.57 -4.77
N LEU A 89 0.08 11.47 -4.15
CA LEU A 89 1.42 10.90 -4.29
C LEU A 89 1.66 10.34 -5.71
N ALA A 90 0.65 9.75 -6.32
CA ALA A 90 0.72 9.23 -7.68
C ALA A 90 0.97 10.35 -8.72
N LEU A 91 0.36 11.52 -8.53
CA LEU A 91 0.63 12.70 -9.36
C LEU A 91 2.09 13.20 -9.23
N ARG A 92 2.80 12.82 -8.17
CA ARG A 92 4.23 13.11 -7.98
C ARG A 92 5.15 12.03 -8.57
N GLY A 93 4.61 11.09 -9.34
CA GLY A 93 5.38 10.06 -10.05
C GLY A 93 5.64 8.79 -9.24
N VAL A 94 4.81 8.49 -8.24
CA VAL A 94 4.87 7.24 -7.46
C VAL A 94 3.79 6.28 -7.96
N ALA A 95 4.17 5.09 -8.41
CA ALA A 95 3.23 4.03 -8.73
C ALA A 95 2.73 3.33 -7.45
N PHE A 96 1.45 2.99 -7.41
CA PHE A 96 0.85 2.23 -6.31
C PHE A 96 0.28 0.92 -6.83
N VAL A 97 0.62 -0.18 -6.16
CA VAL A 97 -0.02 -1.49 -6.34
C VAL A 97 -0.72 -1.83 -5.04
N ILE A 98 -2.03 -2.08 -5.12
CA ILE A 98 -2.86 -2.33 -3.94
C ILE A 98 -3.44 -3.74 -4.06
N GLY A 99 -2.92 -4.64 -3.24
CA GLY A 99 -3.50 -5.96 -3.02
C GLY A 99 -4.82 -5.83 -2.28
N ASN A 100 -5.85 -6.49 -2.80
CA ASN A 100 -7.12 -6.64 -2.12
C ASN A 100 -7.36 -8.13 -1.91
N VAL A 101 -7.64 -8.56 -0.68
CA VAL A 101 -8.07 -9.94 -0.44
C VAL A 101 -9.46 -10.10 -1.02
N SER A 102 -9.54 -10.82 -2.15
CA SER A 102 -10.79 -11.39 -2.62
C SER A 102 -11.19 -12.50 -1.65
N PHE A 103 -12.01 -12.16 -0.66
CA PHE A 103 -12.82 -13.19 -0.01
C PHE A 103 -13.82 -13.64 -1.07
N PHE A 104 -13.65 -14.84 -1.62
CA PHE A 104 -14.73 -15.50 -2.33
C PHE A 104 -15.88 -15.62 -1.33
N GLU A 105 -16.92 -14.80 -1.50
CA GLU A 105 -18.19 -15.04 -0.83
C GLU A 105 -18.65 -16.43 -1.29
N ASN A 106 -18.59 -17.41 -0.39
CA ASN A 106 -19.33 -18.64 -0.59
C ASN A 106 -20.80 -18.23 -0.59
N ASN A 107 -21.38 -18.05 -1.78
CA ASN A 107 -22.82 -17.89 -2.03
C ASN A 107 -23.59 -19.19 -1.69
N LYS A 108 -23.33 -19.76 -0.51
CA LYS A 108 -24.08 -20.88 0.06
C LYS A 108 -24.94 -20.31 1.18
N GLY A 109 -26.08 -19.72 0.83
CA GLY A 109 -27.00 -19.21 1.84
C GLY A 109 -28.21 -18.40 1.35
N MET A 110 -28.47 -18.31 0.04
CA MET A 110 -29.73 -17.76 -0.47
C MET A 110 -30.36 -18.75 -1.45
N CYS A 111 -31.08 -19.73 -0.88
CA CYS A 111 -32.18 -20.43 -1.52
C CYS A 111 -33.36 -20.38 -0.54
#